data_AF-V5FN66-F1
#
_entry.id   AF-V5FN66-F1
#
_cell.length_a   1.000
_cell.length_b   1.000
_cell.length_c   1.000
_cell.angle_alpha   90.00
_cell.angle_beta   90.00
_cell.angle_gamma   90.00
#
_symmetry.space_group_name_H-M   'P 1'
#
loop_
_entity.id
_entity.type
_entity.pdbx_description
1 polymer ?
#
loop_
_entity_poly.entity_id
_entity_poly.type
_entity_poly.pdbx_seq_one_letter_code
_entity_poly.pdbx_strand_id
1 'polypeptide(L)'
;MVNWAKQWAVIALLMASGVAQANIHQWKETEYQTYSDKTHVKFKLINKFSKTAPFYVRIDDKKFPNKLMLSPDQEIELDITFDTPPGITSVKHVCTLMITGEENDYETCTKLTFKRY
;
A
#
# COMPACT_ATOMS: atom_id res chain seq x y z
N MET A 1 -25.01 -20.45 52.87
CA MET A 1 -24.90 -21.27 51.65
C MET A 1 -25.34 -20.39 50.48
N VAL A 2 -24.38 -19.87 49.69
CA VAL A 2 -24.17 -20.16 48.25
C VAL A 2 -25.43 -19.79 47.42
N ASN A 3 -25.48 -18.90 46.42
CA ASN A 3 -24.49 -18.30 45.52
C ASN A 3 -25.14 -17.02 44.93
N TRP A 4 -24.47 -15.88 44.93
CA TRP A 4 -23.81 -15.27 43.77
C TRP A 4 -24.73 -14.65 42.70
N ALA A 5 -24.65 -13.31 42.65
CA ALA A 5 -25.07 -12.42 41.59
C ALA A 5 -24.61 -12.86 40.20
N LYS A 6 -25.42 -12.56 39.18
CA LYS A 6 -25.10 -12.30 37.75
C LYS A 6 -26.44 -12.33 37.00
N GLN A 7 -26.80 -11.32 36.22
CA GLN A 7 -26.22 -11.14 34.90
C GLN A 7 -26.24 -9.67 34.52
N TRP A 8 -25.04 -9.10 34.45
CA TRP A 8 -24.78 -7.93 33.63
C TRP A 8 -24.89 -8.37 32.18
N ALA A 9 -25.88 -7.83 31.46
CA ALA A 9 -25.99 -7.99 30.02
C ALA A 9 -24.77 -7.32 29.39
N VAL A 10 -23.78 -8.14 29.03
CA VAL A 10 -22.60 -7.70 28.28
C VAL A 10 -23.06 -7.37 26.87
N ILE A 11 -23.28 -6.08 26.61
CA ILE A 11 -23.25 -5.52 25.25
C ILE A 11 -21.78 -5.61 24.81
N ALA A 12 -21.38 -6.77 24.29
CA ALA A 12 -20.14 -6.91 23.54
C ALA A 12 -20.39 -6.27 22.17
N LEU A 13 -20.19 -4.96 22.15
CA LEU A 13 -20.23 -4.11 20.98
C LEU A 13 -19.30 -4.69 19.91
N LEU A 14 -19.87 -4.98 18.74
CA LEU A 14 -19.18 -5.21 17.48
C LEU A 14 -18.22 -4.04 17.19
N MET A 15 -16.95 -4.16 17.60
CA MET A 15 -15.88 -3.21 17.27
C MET A 15 -14.58 -3.97 17.03
N ALA A 16 -14.64 -5.00 16.19
CA ALA A 16 -13.46 -5.53 15.52
C ALA A 16 -13.69 -5.49 14.00
N SER A 17 -14.24 -4.37 13.51
CA SER A 17 -13.89 -3.89 12.18
C SER A 17 -12.44 -3.40 12.24
N GLY A 18 -11.53 -4.36 12.39
CA GLY A 18 -10.14 -4.15 12.05
C GLY A 18 -10.13 -3.83 10.58
N VAL A 19 -10.14 -2.55 10.24
CA VAL A 19 -9.53 -2.07 9.00
C VAL A 19 -8.06 -2.45 9.11
N ALA A 20 -7.76 -3.72 8.84
CA ALA A 20 -6.42 -4.18 8.58
C ALA A 20 -6.05 -3.51 7.26
N GLN A 21 -5.59 -2.28 7.37
CA GLN A 21 -4.96 -1.55 6.29
C GLN A 21 -3.65 -2.30 6.05
N ALA A 22 -3.73 -3.37 5.27
CA ALA A 22 -2.60 -4.10 4.73
C ALA A 22 -1.86 -3.10 3.84
N ASN A 23 -0.97 -2.31 4.45
CA ASN A 23 -0.18 -1.34 3.71
C ASN A 23 0.88 -2.13 2.95
N ILE A 24 0.49 -2.55 1.75
CA ILE A 24 1.29 -3.33 0.80
C ILE A 24 2.51 -2.52 0.35
N HIS A 25 2.46 -1.19 0.45
CA HIS A 25 3.59 -0.30 0.22
C HIS A 25 4.22 0.19 1.52
N GLN A 26 5.54 0.08 1.64
CA GLN A 26 6.30 0.80 2.66
C GLN A 26 7.17 1.85 2.01
N TRP A 27 6.83 3.11 2.26
CA TRP A 27 7.53 4.28 1.75
C TRP A 27 8.44 4.86 2.84
N LYS A 28 9.60 5.38 2.43
CA LYS A 28 10.40 6.23 3.32
C LYS A 28 9.72 7.59 3.53
N GLU A 29 9.24 8.17 2.43
CA GLU A 29 8.60 9.50 2.35
C GLU A 29 7.46 9.41 1.33
N THR A 30 6.45 10.28 1.44
CA THR A 30 5.38 10.42 0.43
C THR A 30 5.38 11.81 -0.21
N GLU A 31 6.24 12.70 0.27
CA GLU A 31 6.47 14.03 -0.28
C GLU A 31 7.97 14.22 -0.51
N TYR A 32 8.33 14.63 -1.72
CA TYR A 32 9.72 14.75 -2.15
C TYR A 32 10.02 16.16 -2.65
N GLN A 33 11.17 16.68 -2.24
CA GLN A 33 11.66 17.99 -2.66
C GLN A 33 13.03 17.83 -3.32
N THR A 34 13.22 18.39 -4.51
CA THR A 34 14.45 18.23 -5.31
C THR A 34 14.83 19.51 -6.05
N TYR A 35 16.09 19.60 -6.49
CA TYR A 35 16.56 20.59 -7.46
C TYR A 35 16.75 19.98 -8.87
N SER A 36 16.67 18.66 -8.98
CA SER A 36 16.79 17.91 -10.24
C SER A 36 15.46 17.81 -10.95
N ASP A 37 15.53 17.73 -12.27
CA ASP A 37 14.43 17.39 -13.18
C ASP A 37 13.88 15.97 -12.97
N LYS A 38 14.56 15.11 -12.21
CA LYS A 38 14.11 13.75 -11.87
C LYS A 38 14.23 13.47 -10.38
N THR A 39 13.30 12.69 -9.87
CA THR A 39 13.33 12.17 -8.50
C THR A 39 13.30 10.66 -8.50
N HIS A 40 14.33 10.06 -7.89
CA HIS A 40 14.40 8.62 -7.64
C HIS A 40 13.69 8.29 -6.34
N VAL A 41 12.77 7.33 -6.40
CA VAL A 41 11.96 6.91 -5.28
C VAL A 41 12.08 5.40 -5.11
N LYS A 42 12.43 5.00 -3.91
CA LYS A 42 12.45 3.61 -3.48
C LYS A 42 11.32 3.34 -2.50
N PHE A 43 10.67 2.21 -2.68
CA PHE A 43 9.69 1.70 -1.73
C PHE A 43 9.73 0.18 -1.70
N LYS A 44 9.26 -0.38 -0.59
CA LYS A 44 9.09 -1.83 -0.49
C LYS A 44 7.66 -2.21 -0.83
N LEU A 45 7.53 -3.27 -1.62
CA LEU A 45 6.28 -3.97 -1.85
C LEU A 45 6.28 -5.25 -1.02
N ILE A 46 5.24 -5.44 -0.20
CA ILE A 46 5.13 -6.59 0.70
C ILE A 46 3.83 -7.34 0.44
N ASN A 47 3.93 -8.65 0.23
CA ASN A 47 2.76 -9.50 0.23
C ASN A 47 2.30 -9.80 1.66
N LYS A 48 1.31 -9.06 2.15
CA LYS A 48 0.67 -9.32 3.46
C LYS A 48 -0.44 -10.38 3.41
N PHE A 49 -0.60 -11.05 2.28
CA PHE A 49 -1.57 -12.12 2.10
C PHE A 49 -0.97 -13.47 2.53
N SER A 50 -1.83 -14.39 2.97
CA SER A 50 -1.42 -15.71 3.46
C SER A 50 -1.02 -16.69 2.36
N LYS A 51 -1.15 -16.30 1.09
CA LYS A 51 -0.80 -17.11 -0.09
C LYS A 51 0.13 -16.35 -1.02
N THR A 52 0.92 -17.10 -1.79
CA THR A 52 1.70 -16.53 -2.90
C THR A 52 0.75 -15.94 -3.94
N ALA A 53 0.97 -14.68 -4.32
CA ALA A 53 0.10 -13.99 -5.26
C ALA A 53 0.90 -13.18 -6.30
N PRO A 54 0.35 -13.00 -7.51
CA PRO A 54 0.86 -12.04 -8.49
C PRO A 54 0.46 -10.60 -8.13
N PHE A 55 1.44 -9.70 -8.27
CA PHE A 55 1.27 -8.26 -8.09
C PHE A 55 1.63 -7.52 -9.40
N TYR A 56 0.85 -6.49 -9.70
CA TYR A 56 1.06 -5.59 -10.84
C TYR A 56 1.11 -4.15 -10.35
N VAL A 57 2.22 -3.48 -10.61
CA VAL A 57 2.41 -2.07 -10.23
C VAL A 57 2.05 -1.17 -11.41
N ARG A 58 1.35 -0.08 -11.14
CA ARG A 58 1.08 0.99 -12.09
C ARG A 58 1.37 2.35 -11.44
N ILE A 59 1.82 3.29 -12.26
CA ILE A 59 1.93 4.69 -11.88
C ILE A 59 0.90 5.44 -12.72
N ASP A 60 -0.04 6.10 -12.06
CA ASP A 60 -1.20 6.70 -12.71
C ASP A 60 -1.86 5.63 -13.63
N ASP A 61 -1.92 5.90 -14.93
CA ASP A 61 -2.46 4.98 -15.94
C ASP A 61 -1.40 4.05 -16.57
N LYS A 62 -0.11 4.27 -16.28
CA LYS A 62 0.99 3.51 -16.86
C LYS A 62 1.26 2.23 -16.06
N LYS A 63 0.93 1.09 -16.66
CA LYS A 63 1.24 -0.24 -16.10
C LYS A 63 2.72 -0.59 -16.28
N PHE A 64 3.35 -1.13 -15.25
CA PHE A 64 4.66 -1.76 -15.38
C PHE A 64 4.47 -3.15 -15.99
N PRO A 65 5.30 -3.56 -16.97
CA PRO A 65 5.10 -4.80 -17.71
C PRO A 65 5.38 -6.06 -16.87
N ASN A 66 6.02 -5.91 -15.70
CA ASN A 66 6.53 -7.03 -14.93
C ASN A 66 5.50 -7.49 -13.89
N LYS A 67 5.02 -8.73 -14.07
CA LYS A 67 4.31 -9.49 -13.05
C LYS A 67 5.29 -9.87 -11.93
N LEU A 68 4.96 -9.51 -10.69
CA LEU A 68 5.77 -9.81 -9.51
C LEU A 68 5.10 -10.92 -8.71
N MET A 69 5.69 -12.12 -8.69
CA MET A 69 5.20 -13.22 -7.87
C MET A 69 5.83 -13.14 -6.48
N LEU A 70 5.01 -12.88 -5.46
CA LEU A 70 5.48 -12.72 -4.09
C LEU A 70 4.87 -13.79 -3.19
N SER A 71 5.72 -14.52 -2.46
CA SER A 71 5.30 -15.42 -1.37
C SER A 71 4.79 -14.63 -0.16
N PRO A 72 4.06 -15.27 0.77
CA PRO A 72 3.61 -14.61 2.00
C PRO A 72 4.77 -13.95 2.74
N ASP A 73 4.55 -12.71 3.20
CA ASP A 73 5.51 -11.83 3.87
C ASP A 73 6.79 -11.51 3.08
N GLN A 74 6.88 -11.92 1.81
CA GLN A 74 8.00 -11.55 0.97
C GLN A 74 7.97 -10.05 0.70
N GLU A 75 9.11 -9.42 0.94
CA GLU A 75 9.37 -8.02 0.60
C GLU A 75 10.25 -7.95 -0.65
N ILE A 76 9.96 -6.99 -1.52
CA ILE A 76 10.86 -6.58 -2.59
C ILE A 76 11.03 -5.07 -2.56
N GLU A 77 12.22 -4.57 -2.88
CA GLU A 77 12.44 -3.14 -3.10
C GLU A 77 12.23 -2.83 -4.59
N LEU A 78 11.43 -1.79 -4.85
CA LEU A 78 11.21 -1.25 -6.17
C LEU A 78 11.77 0.17 -6.23
N ASP A 79 12.46 0.47 -7.32
CA ASP A 79 13.04 1.78 -7.62
C ASP A 79 12.34 2.35 -8.85
N ILE A 80 11.80 3.56 -8.70
CA ILE A 80 11.03 4.27 -9.71
C ILE A 80 11.59 5.68 -9.85
N THR A 81 11.73 6.14 -11.09
CA THR A 81 12.10 7.53 -11.39
C THR A 81 10.89 8.30 -11.87
N PHE A 82 10.66 9.48 -11.30
CA PHE A 82 9.60 10.41 -11.69
C PHE A 82 10.21 11.70 -12.26
N ASP A 83 9.61 12.22 -13.32
CA ASP A 83 9.95 13.55 -13.82
C ASP A 83 9.38 14.62 -12.89
N THR A 84 10.21 15.59 -12.51
CA THR A 84 9.89 16.68 -11.59
C THR A 84 10.17 18.04 -12.23
N PRO A 85 9.20 18.61 -12.96
CA PRO A 85 9.38 19.89 -13.66
C PRO A 85 9.57 21.07 -12.68
N PRO A 86 10.37 22.08 -13.05
CA PRO A 86 10.69 23.20 -12.16
C PRO A 86 9.47 24.09 -11.88
N GLY A 87 9.32 24.54 -10.64
CA GLY A 87 8.25 25.46 -10.25
C GLY A 87 6.85 24.84 -10.23
N ILE A 88 6.72 23.53 -10.43
CA ILE A 88 5.44 22.82 -10.44
C ILE A 88 5.45 21.74 -9.35
N THR A 89 4.39 21.72 -8.52
CA THR A 89 4.11 20.58 -7.65
C THR A 89 3.39 19.51 -8.47
N SER A 90 4.02 18.37 -8.68
CA SER A 90 3.42 17.23 -9.38
C SER A 90 2.95 16.16 -8.38
N VAL A 91 1.88 15.46 -8.74
CA VAL A 91 1.30 14.39 -7.94
C VAL A 91 1.27 13.12 -8.78
N LYS A 92 1.66 12.00 -8.18
CA LYS A 92 1.66 10.68 -8.80
C LYS A 92 0.98 9.66 -7.91
N HIS A 93 0.22 8.75 -8.49
CA HIS A 93 -0.42 7.66 -7.77
C HIS A 93 0.28 6.35 -8.13
N VAL A 94 0.96 5.74 -7.16
CA VAL A 94 1.53 4.41 -7.33
C VAL A 94 0.52 3.41 -6.80
N CYS A 95 -0.05 2.60 -7.68
CA CYS A 95 -1.03 1.60 -7.34
C CYS A 95 -0.47 0.20 -7.59
N THR A 96 -0.77 -0.72 -6.68
CA THR A 96 -0.48 -2.13 -6.86
C THR A 96 -1.76 -2.93 -6.80
N LEU A 97 -1.99 -3.70 -7.86
CA LEU A 97 -3.07 -4.67 -7.98
C LEU A 97 -2.53 -6.06 -7.65
N MET A 98 -3.10 -6.69 -6.62
CA MET A 98 -2.89 -8.08 -6.28
C MET A 98 -4.03 -8.92 -6.87
N ILE A 99 -3.70 -9.91 -7.71
CA ILE A 99 -4.69 -10.86 -8.22
C ILE A 99 -4.72 -12.06 -7.28
N THR A 100 -5.81 -12.24 -6.55
CA THR A 100 -5.95 -13.32 -5.55
C THR A 100 -6.49 -14.61 -6.17
N GLY A 101 -7.07 -14.52 -7.37
CA GLY A 101 -7.79 -15.64 -8.00
C GLY A 101 -9.10 -16.00 -7.29
N GLU A 102 -9.51 -15.21 -6.30
CA GLU A 102 -10.80 -15.30 -5.57
C GLU A 102 -11.73 -14.17 -6.06
N GLU A 103 -12.94 -14.04 -5.50
CA GLU A 103 -13.97 -13.10 -6.00
C GLU A 103 -13.56 -11.62 -6.03
N ASN A 104 -12.49 -11.23 -5.35
CA ASN A 104 -12.02 -9.84 -5.31
C ASN A 104 -10.50 -9.74 -5.50
N ASP A 105 -10.09 -9.05 -6.57
CA ASP A 105 -8.75 -8.50 -6.68
C ASP A 105 -8.59 -7.32 -5.71
N TYR A 106 -7.39 -7.13 -5.18
CA TYR A 106 -7.12 -6.07 -4.20
C TYR A 106 -6.21 -5.02 -4.81
N GLU A 107 -6.68 -3.77 -4.89
CA GLU A 107 -5.87 -2.64 -5.36
C GLU A 107 -5.58 -1.66 -4.23
N THR A 108 -4.30 -1.34 -4.05
CA THR A 108 -3.84 -0.35 -3.07
C THR A 108 -3.07 0.75 -3.80
N CYS A 109 -3.47 2.01 -3.60
CA CYS A 109 -2.81 3.18 -4.17
C CYS A 109 -2.17 4.05 -3.09
N THR A 110 -0.98 4.57 -3.37
CA THR A 110 -0.35 5.63 -2.58
C THR A 110 -0.13 6.87 -3.43
N LYS A 111 -0.58 8.02 -2.91
CA LYS A 111 -0.31 9.33 -3.48
C LYS A 111 1.09 9.80 -3.07
N LEU A 112 1.90 10.17 -4.04
CA LEU A 112 3.20 10.80 -3.88
C LEU A 112 3.14 12.23 -4.41
N THR A 113 3.76 13.16 -3.69
CA THR A 113 3.86 14.58 -4.07
C THR A 113 5.31 14.92 -4.34
N PHE A 114 5.59 15.64 -5.42
CA PHE A 114 6.92 16.06 -5.80
C PHE A 114 6.97 17.55 -6.07
N LYS A 115 7.96 18.23 -5.51
CA LYS A 115 8.20 19.65 -5.72
C LYS A 115 9.65 19.89 -6.13
N ARG A 116 9.84 20.61 -7.23
CA ARG A 116 11.17 21.09 -7.65
C ARG A 116 11.32 22.58 -7.37
N TYR A 117 12.42 22.93 -6.72
CA TYR A 117 12.85 24.31 -6.50
C TYR A 117 13.67 24.87 -7.67
#